data_AF-A0A914LLR1-F1
#
_entry.id   AF-A0A914LLR1-F1
#
_cell.length_a   1.000
_cell.length_b   1.000
_cell.length_c   1.000
_cell.angle_alpha   90.00
_cell.angle_beta   90.00
_cell.angle_gamma   90.00
#
_symmetry.space_group_name_H-M   'P 1'
#
loop_
_entity.id
_entity.type
_entity.pdbx_description
1 polymer ?
#
loop_
_entity_poly.entity_id
_entity_poly.type
_entity_poly.pdbx_seq_one_letter_code
_entity_poly.pdbx_strand_id
1 'polypeptide(L)'
;MDPNLNEMNVAEDHLKESLEVMYSDIYKKYIRDIQRQSYLCAADCCKNLINQKEVAKCSERCQDKLRKVFDKFDQESEAMNNHLARGIMSW
;
A
#
# COMPACT_ATOMS: atom_id res chain seq x y z
N MET A 1 -25.37 25.75 13.78
CA MET A 1 -24.26 24.84 13.46
C MET A 1 -23.54 24.55 14.77
N ASP A 2 -23.37 23.28 15.11
CA ASP A 2 -22.72 22.87 16.36
C ASP A 2 -21.20 23.06 16.19
N PRO A 3 -20.53 23.92 16.99
CA PRO A 3 -19.11 24.18 16.85
C PRO A 3 -18.24 22.93 17.03
N ASN A 4 -18.68 21.94 17.82
CA ASN A 4 -17.97 20.68 17.99
C ASN A 4 -17.94 19.81 16.71
N LEU A 5 -18.99 19.90 15.89
CA LEU A 5 -19.07 19.16 14.62
C LEU A 5 -18.05 19.69 13.60
N ASN A 6 -17.75 21.00 13.66
CA ASN A 6 -16.78 21.62 12.75
C ASN A 6 -15.34 21.29 13.14
N GLU A 7 -15.03 21.24 14.44
CA GLU A 7 -13.70 20.87 14.95
C GLU A 7 -13.37 19.40 14.69
N MET A 8 -14.35 18.49 14.82
CA MET A 8 -14.18 17.07 14.48
C MET A 8 -13.86 16.85 12.99
N ASN A 9 -14.54 17.55 12.09
CA ASN A 9 -14.28 17.44 10.65
C ASN A 9 -12.87 17.94 10.28
N VAL A 10 -12.41 19.04 10.90
CA VAL A 10 -11.06 19.56 10.71
C VAL A 10 -9.99 18.59 11.21
N ALA A 11 -10.21 17.97 12.37
CA ALA A 11 -9.31 16.94 12.90
C ALA A 11 -9.25 15.70 12.01
N GLU A 12 -10.40 15.27 11.45
CA GLU A 12 -10.48 14.16 10.50
C GLU A 12 -9.70 14.45 9.21
N ASP A 13 -9.83 15.66 8.66
CA ASP A 13 -9.16 16.03 7.42
C ASP A 13 -7.63 16.12 7.58
N HIS A 14 -7.14 16.73 8.67
CA HIS A 14 -5.70 16.75 8.97
C HIS A 14 -5.11 15.35 9.20
N LEU A 15 -5.91 14.45 9.78
CA LEU A 15 -5.49 13.07 9.94
C LEU A 15 -5.37 12.37 8.58
N LYS A 16 -6.34 12.55 7.68
CA LYS A 16 -6.27 12.01 6.31
C LYS A 16 -5.03 12.50 5.56
N GLU A 17 -4.75 13.79 5.60
CA GLU A 17 -3.55 14.36 4.97
C GLU A 17 -2.26 13.74 5.53
N SER A 18 -2.18 13.60 6.85
CA SER A 18 -1.01 12.99 7.51
C SER A 18 -0.82 11.53 7.12
N LEU A 19 -1.92 10.79 7.01
CA LEU A 19 -1.91 9.41 6.52
C LEU A 19 -1.43 9.34 5.07
N GLU A 20 -1.95 10.18 4.17
CA GLU A 20 -1.52 10.22 2.76
C GLU A 20 -0.01 10.49 2.59
N VAL A 21 0.54 11.40 3.40
CA VAL A 21 2.00 11.65 3.43
C VAL A 21 2.75 10.40 3.87
N MET A 22 2.28 9.73 4.94
CA MET A 22 2.87 8.48 5.41
C MET A 22 2.82 7.37 4.35
N TYR A 23 1.68 7.20 3.67
CA TYR A 23 1.51 6.28 2.54
C TYR A 23 2.54 6.56 1.44
N SER A 24 2.65 7.83 1.04
CA SER A 24 3.59 8.27 0.00
C SER A 24 5.03 7.94 0.37
N ASP A 25 5.40 8.18 1.62
CA ASP A 25 6.75 7.95 2.14
C ASP A 25 7.11 6.47 2.19
N ILE A 26 6.22 5.63 2.69
CA ILE A 26 6.42 4.19 2.73
C ILE A 26 6.55 3.64 1.30
N TYR A 27 5.70 4.11 0.40
CA TYR A 27 5.77 3.71 -1.00
C TYR A 27 7.11 4.06 -1.63
N LYS A 28 7.54 5.33 -1.50
CA LYS A 28 8.80 5.82 -2.09
C LYS A 28 10.04 5.14 -1.51
N LYS A 29 10.06 4.91 -0.19
CA LYS A 29 11.23 4.38 0.54
C LYS A 29 11.36 2.87 0.43
N TYR A 30 10.25 2.14 0.39
CA TYR A 30 10.28 0.68 0.55
C TYR A 30 9.60 -0.09 -0.59
N ILE A 31 8.43 0.36 -1.07
CA ILE A 31 7.63 -0.42 -2.03
C ILE A 31 8.12 -0.24 -3.47
N ARG A 32 8.49 0.99 -3.84
CA ARG A 32 8.85 1.34 -5.23
C ARG A 32 9.99 0.48 -5.80
N ASP A 33 11.02 0.22 -5.00
CA ASP A 33 12.16 -0.57 -5.45
C ASP A 33 11.81 -2.05 -5.60
N ILE A 34 10.94 -2.57 -4.72
CA ILE A 34 10.41 -3.94 -4.82
C ILE A 34 9.55 -4.08 -6.07
N GLN A 35 8.70 -3.09 -6.35
CA GLN A 35 7.89 -3.04 -7.56
C GLN A 35 8.75 -3.02 -8.81
N ARG A 36 9.80 -2.17 -8.83
CA ARG A 36 10.78 -2.15 -9.93
C ARG A 36 11.44 -3.50 -10.14
N GLN A 37 11.90 -4.15 -9.07
CA GLN A 37 12.53 -5.48 -9.15
C GLN A 37 11.56 -6.54 -9.69
N SER A 38 10.30 -6.50 -9.25
CA SER A 38 9.24 -7.39 -9.75
C SER A 38 9.06 -7.24 -11.27
N TYR A 39 9.03 -6.01 -11.78
CA TYR A 39 8.88 -5.79 -13.23
C TYR A 39 10.10 -6.21 -14.03
N LEU A 40 11.32 -5.95 -13.52
CA LEU A 40 12.54 -6.41 -14.18
C LEU A 40 12.60 -7.94 -14.24
N CYS A 41 12.25 -8.63 -13.15
CA CYS A 41 12.14 -10.08 -13.12
C CYS A 41 11.13 -10.60 -14.16
N ALA A 42 9.95 -9.97 -14.26
CA ALA A 42 8.95 -10.37 -15.26
C ALA A 42 9.43 -10.14 -16.70
N ALA A 43 10.17 -9.06 -16.95
CA ALA A 43 10.79 -8.80 -18.25
C ALA A 43 11.83 -9.88 -18.60
N ASP A 44 12.64 -10.32 -17.63
CA ASP A 44 13.59 -11.42 -17.82
C ASP A 44 12.89 -12.76 -18.10
N CYS A 45 11.71 -13.01 -17.51
CA CYS A 45 10.89 -14.18 -17.85
C CYS A 45 10.49 -14.17 -19.33
N CYS A 46 10.06 -13.03 -19.86
CA CYS A 46 9.67 -12.88 -21.27
C CYS A 46 10.86 -13.01 -22.23
N LYS A 47 12.07 -12.63 -21.80
CA LYS A 47 13.28 -12.71 -22.63
C LYS A 47 13.83 -14.13 -22.74
N ASN A 48 13.76 -14.89 -21.65
CA ASN A 48 14.47 -16.17 -21.51
C ASN A 48 13.59 -17.40 -21.78
N LEU A 49 12.26 -17.27 -21.79
CA LEU A 49 11.32 -18.38 -21.95
C LEU A 49 10.53 -18.23 -23.25
N ILE A 50 10.39 -19.34 -23.98
CA ILE A 50 9.64 -19.38 -25.26
C ILE A 50 8.19 -19.79 -25.01
N ASN A 51 7.95 -20.65 -24.01
CA ASN A 51 6.63 -21.19 -23.72
C ASN A 51 5.80 -20.19 -22.89
N GLN A 52 4.63 -19.80 -23.41
CA GLN A 52 3.72 -18.86 -22.75
C GLN A 52 3.29 -19.30 -21.34
N LYS A 53 3.06 -20.60 -21.12
CA LYS A 53 2.69 -21.13 -19.80
C LYS A 53 3.83 -20.99 -18.80
N GLU A 54 5.06 -21.17 -19.25
CA GLU A 54 6.25 -20.98 -18.42
C GLU A 54 6.52 -19.51 -18.12
N VAL A 55 6.34 -18.63 -19.12
CA VAL A 55 6.39 -17.17 -18.94
C VAL A 55 5.37 -16.72 -17.89
N ALA A 56 4.11 -17.16 -18.00
CA ALA A 56 3.07 -16.81 -17.05
C ALA A 56 3.42 -17.24 -15.62
N LYS A 57 3.85 -18.49 -15.43
CA LYS A 57 4.27 -19.01 -14.11
C LYS A 57 5.50 -18.29 -13.57
N CYS A 58 6.43 -17.89 -14.44
CA CYS A 58 7.62 -17.13 -14.06
C CYS A 58 7.24 -15.72 -13.59
N SER A 59 6.44 -14.99 -14.38
CA SER A 59 5.97 -13.65 -14.07
C SER A 59 5.13 -13.60 -12.80
N GLU A 60 4.31 -14.61 -12.53
CA GLU A 60 3.55 -14.72 -11.28
C GLU A 60 4.48 -14.75 -10.06
N ARG A 61 5.54 -15.57 -10.10
CA ARG A 61 6.54 -15.65 -9.02
C ARG A 61 7.28 -14.34 -8.81
N CYS A 62 7.53 -13.56 -9.86
CA CYS A 62 8.16 -12.25 -9.74
C CYS A 62 7.31 -11.27 -8.92
N GLN A 63 5.98 -11.41 -8.98
CA GLN A 63 5.04 -10.56 -8.27
C GLN A 63 4.76 -11.01 -6.84
N ASP A 64 5.11 -12.23 -6.44
CA ASP A 64 4.82 -12.77 -5.11
C ASP A 64 5.32 -11.89 -3.98
N LYS A 65 6.56 -11.40 -4.08
CA LYS A 65 7.15 -10.53 -3.06
C LYS A 65 6.42 -9.19 -2.98
N LEU A 66 6.08 -8.62 -4.13
CA LEU A 66 5.36 -7.36 -4.21
C LEU A 66 3.96 -7.47 -3.61
N ARG A 67 3.23 -8.53 -3.95
CA ARG A 67 1.91 -8.83 -3.40
C ARG A 67 1.96 -8.97 -1.88
N LYS A 68 2.88 -9.76 -1.33
CA LYS A 68 3.03 -9.90 0.13
C LYS A 68 3.31 -8.58 0.85
N VAL A 69 4.06 -7.68 0.22
CA VAL A 69 4.33 -6.35 0.77
C VAL A 69 3.06 -5.51 0.78
N PHE A 70 2.30 -5.48 -0.31
CA PHE A 70 1.02 -4.78 -0.36
C PHE A 70 0.01 -5.37 0.62
N ASP A 71 -0.14 -6.70 0.68
CA ASP A 71 -1.06 -7.38 1.61
C ASP A 71 -0.75 -7.01 3.07
N LYS A 72 0.53 -7.01 3.44
CA LYS A 72 0.96 -6.63 4.80
C LYS A 72 0.72 -5.13 5.05
N PHE A 73 1.01 -4.30 4.07
CA PHE A 73 0.82 -2.87 4.17
C PHE A 73 -0.64 -2.48 4.34
N ASP A 74 -1.54 -3.12 3.60
CA ASP A 74 -2.99 -2.91 3.69
C ASP A 74 -3.54 -3.37 5.05
N GLN A 75 -3.02 -4.49 5.59
CA GLN A 75 -3.39 -4.95 6.94
C GLN A 75 -2.99 -3.95 8.04
N GLU A 76 -1.75 -3.45 8.01
CA GLU A 76 -1.28 -2.49 9.01
C GLU A 76 -2.00 -1.14 8.87
N SER A 77 -2.30 -0.75 7.64
CA SER A 77 -3.11 0.42 7.29
C SER A 77 -4.51 0.36 7.89
N GLU A 78 -5.20 -0.76 7.69
CA GLU A 78 -6.53 -0.99 8.24
C GLU A 78 -6.49 -1.00 9.78
N ALA A 79 -5.51 -1.67 10.38
CA ALA A 79 -5.34 -1.68 11.83
C ALA A 79 -5.15 -0.26 12.39
N MET A 80 -4.27 0.53 11.78
CA MET A 80 -4.05 1.92 12.17
C MET A 80 -5.30 2.78 12.03
N ASN A 81 -6.02 2.70 10.91
CA ASN A 81 -7.27 3.43 10.70
C ASN A 81 -8.32 3.05 11.74
N ASN A 82 -8.43 1.75 12.09
CA ASN A 82 -9.32 1.29 13.16
C ASN A 82 -8.92 1.83 14.53
N HIS A 83 -7.62 1.99 14.82
CA HIS A 83 -7.16 2.63 16.05
C HIS A 83 -7.52 4.11 16.10
N LEU A 84 -7.32 4.84 14.99
CA LEU A 84 -7.61 6.26 14.89
C LEU A 84 -9.13 6.53 14.97
N ALA A 85 -9.95 5.77 14.25
CA ALA A 85 -11.41 5.89 14.31
C ALA A 85 -11.93 5.68 15.73
N ARG A 86 -11.39 4.69 16.46
CA ARG A 86 -11.73 4.49 17.88
C ARG A 86 -11.29 5.67 18.75
N GLY A 87 -10.08 6.18 18.55
CA GLY A 87 -9.56 7.31 19.32
C GLY A 87 -10.38 8.60 19.12
N ILE A 88 -10.85 8.86 17.90
CA ILE A 88 -11.68 10.01 17.56
C ILE A 88 -13.11 9.87 18.11
N MET A 89 -13.68 8.65 18.12
CA MET A 89 -15.02 8.39 18.67
C MET A 89 -15.07 8.26 20.21
N SER A 90 -13.94 8.32 20.91
CA SER A 90 -13.85 8.15 22.37
C SER A 90 -13.89 9.45 23.18
N TRP A 91 -14.23 10.58 22.55
CA TRP A 91 -14.32 11.91 23.17
C TRP A 91 -15.74 12.47 23.11
#